data_AF-A0AA41BL40-F1
#
_entry.id   AF-A0AA41BL40-F1
#
_cell.length_a   1.000
_cell.length_b   1.000
_cell.length_c   1.000
_cell.angle_alpha   90.00
_cell.angle_beta   90.00
_cell.angle_gamma   90.00
#
_symmetry.space_group_name_H-M   'P 1'
#
loop_
_entity.id
_entity.type
_entity.pdbx_description
1 polymer ?
#
loop_
_entity_poly.entity_id
_entity_poly.type
_entity_poly.pdbx_seq_one_letter_code
_entity_poly.pdbx_strand_id
1 'polypeptide(L)'
;DPYKIETINILTNMLNYGKHSDGKLFVFLFLKLMNITLKEGNSPVSFFGYAGFGSLLFVVTGNFKTTLRYWDLGEYIIRIFNADRIRGRYLFGKNMLLDFYRQPFSKLVLLADEAYEKCIQYGDYLWAAFSLISHSIYHLYSSDTSESYYEVL
;
A
#
# COMPACT_ATOMS: atom_id res chain seq x y z
N ASP A 1 10.19 -9.47 20.57
CA ASP A 1 11.56 -9.87 20.19
C ASP A 1 12.07 -8.90 19.13
N PRO A 2 13.11 -8.10 19.44
CA PRO A 2 13.69 -7.12 18.51
C PRO A 2 14.15 -7.73 17.17
N TYR A 3 14.68 -8.96 17.16
CA TYR A 3 15.16 -9.59 15.93
C TYR A 3 14.00 -9.98 14.99
N LYS A 4 12.85 -10.37 15.56
CA LYS A 4 11.65 -10.66 14.78
C LYS A 4 11.06 -9.39 14.15
N ILE A 5 11.05 -8.29 14.90
CA ILE A 5 10.60 -6.98 14.39
C ILE A 5 11.50 -6.53 13.25
N GLU A 6 12.82 -6.64 13.40
CA GLU A 6 13.75 -6.22 12.37
C GLU A 6 13.67 -7.10 11.12
N THR A 7 13.46 -8.41 11.28
CA THR A 7 13.18 -9.31 10.15
C THR A 7 11.97 -8.84 9.35
N ILE A 8 10.89 -8.41 10.01
CA ILE A 8 9.69 -7.91 9.32
C ILE A 8 9.98 -6.58 8.63
N ASN A 9 10.76 -5.68 9.25
CA ASN A 9 11.17 -4.42 8.63
C ASN A 9 11.96 -4.66 7.34
N ILE A 10 12.94 -5.57 7.38
CA ILE A 10 13.74 -5.96 6.21
C ILE A 10 12.83 -6.54 5.12
N LEU A 11 11.97 -7.50 5.45
CA LEU A 11 11.04 -8.10 4.49
C LEU A 11 10.10 -7.07 3.87
N THR A 12 9.62 -6.11 4.68
CA THR A 12 8.75 -5.03 4.23
C THR A 12 9.48 -4.10 3.27
N ASN A 13 10.74 -3.76 3.56
CA ASN A 13 11.55 -2.94 2.66
C ASN A 13 11.86 -3.69 1.35
N MET A 14 12.06 -5.00 1.41
CA MET A 14 12.25 -5.83 0.21
C MET A 14 11.02 -5.87 -0.70
N LEU A 15 9.79 -5.68 -0.19
CA LEU A 15 8.59 -5.63 -1.03
C LEU A 15 8.68 -4.55 -2.12
N ASN A 16 9.34 -3.43 -1.83
CA ASN A 16 9.48 -2.31 -2.76
C ASN A 16 10.34 -2.68 -3.98
N TYR A 17 11.35 -3.54 -3.79
CA TYR A 17 12.28 -3.94 -4.82
C TYR A 17 11.88 -5.25 -5.49
N GLY A 18 11.31 -6.18 -4.72
CA GLY A 18 10.97 -7.52 -5.18
C GLY A 18 10.00 -7.53 -6.36
N LYS A 19 9.06 -6.58 -6.42
CA LYS A 19 8.10 -6.45 -7.53
C LYS A 19 8.78 -6.18 -8.88
N HIS A 20 9.95 -5.55 -8.87
CA HIS A 20 10.69 -5.17 -10.07
C HIS A 20 11.76 -6.21 -10.46
N SER A 21 12.06 -7.16 -9.58
CA SER A 21 13.07 -8.20 -9.83
C SER A 21 12.45 -9.51 -10.31
N ASP A 22 11.48 -10.06 -9.57
CA ASP A 22 10.86 -11.35 -9.87
C ASP A 22 9.46 -11.43 -9.22
N GLY A 23 8.43 -11.70 -10.03
CA GLY A 23 7.06 -11.89 -9.54
C GLY A 23 6.92 -13.01 -8.51
N LYS A 24 7.73 -14.07 -8.58
CA LYS A 24 7.74 -15.15 -7.58
C LYS A 24 8.30 -14.67 -6.24
N LEU A 25 9.35 -13.84 -6.27
CA LEU A 25 9.90 -13.23 -5.07
C LEU A 25 8.86 -12.32 -4.41
N PHE A 26 8.16 -11.51 -5.21
CA PHE A 26 7.08 -10.65 -4.71
C PHE A 26 5.96 -11.45 -4.01
N VAL A 27 5.48 -12.53 -4.63
CA VAL A 27 4.49 -13.43 -4.01
C VAL A 27 5.03 -14.05 -2.72
N PHE A 28 6.26 -14.55 -2.76
CA PHE A 28 6.91 -15.16 -1.60
C PHE A 28 6.98 -14.21 -0.41
N LEU A 29 7.35 -12.95 -0.62
CA LEU A 29 7.47 -11.94 0.44
C LEU A 29 6.14 -11.71 1.15
N PHE A 30 5.02 -11.55 0.42
CA PHE A 30 3.71 -11.39 1.05
C PHE A 30 3.23 -12.64 1.78
N LEU A 31 3.43 -13.83 1.21
CA LEU A 31 3.10 -15.08 1.90
C LEU A 31 3.93 -15.25 3.17
N LYS A 32 5.21 -14.85 3.14
CA LYS A 32 6.09 -14.90 4.31
C LYS A 32 5.62 -13.93 5.40
N LEU A 33 5.28 -12.70 5.05
CA LEU A 33 4.76 -11.70 5.99
C LEU A 33 3.43 -12.13 6.61
N MET A 34 2.54 -12.72 5.81
CA MET A 34 1.28 -13.31 6.31
C MET A 34 1.55 -14.47 7.27
N ASN A 35 2.47 -15.38 6.91
CA ASN A 35 2.82 -16.52 7.75
C ASN A 35 3.39 -16.09 9.11
N ILE A 36 4.27 -15.08 9.12
CA ILE A 36 4.83 -14.51 10.36
C ILE A 36 3.70 -13.90 11.19
N THR A 37 2.84 -13.08 10.59
CA THR A 37 1.71 -12.44 11.28
C THR A 37 0.78 -13.48 11.94
N LEU A 38 0.51 -14.60 11.26
CA LEU A 38 -0.35 -15.66 11.80
C LEU A 38 0.31 -16.48 12.92
N LYS A 39 1.64 -16.69 12.87
CA LYS A 39 2.36 -17.53 13.85
C LYS A 39 2.81 -16.77 15.08
N GLU A 40 3.31 -15.56 14.88
CA GLU A 40 3.95 -14.75 15.91
C GLU A 40 3.00 -13.69 16.51
N GLY A 41 1.80 -13.56 15.91
CA GLY A 41 0.81 -12.57 16.28
C GLY A 41 0.95 -11.25 15.53
N ASN A 42 0.05 -10.32 15.85
CA ASN A 42 -0.03 -9.05 15.18
C ASN A 42 0.97 -8.03 15.74
N SER A 43 1.43 -7.16 14.86
CA SER A 43 2.25 -5.99 15.15
C SER A 43 1.79 -4.83 14.25
N PRO A 44 2.26 -3.59 14.44
CA PRO A 44 1.93 -2.49 13.54
C PRO A 44 2.08 -2.83 12.04
N VAL A 45 3.17 -3.51 11.69
CA VAL A 45 3.53 -3.87 10.30
C VAL A 45 2.74 -5.06 9.75
N SER A 46 1.96 -5.75 10.57
CA SER A 46 1.14 -6.90 10.14
C SER A 46 0.08 -6.53 9.10
N PHE A 47 -0.25 -5.24 8.92
CA PHE A 47 -1.13 -4.82 7.84
C PHE A 47 -0.60 -5.23 6.46
N PHE A 48 0.73 -5.23 6.25
CA PHE A 48 1.34 -5.69 5.00
C PHE A 48 1.03 -7.15 4.71
N GLY A 49 0.97 -8.00 5.75
CA GLY A 49 0.59 -9.41 5.62
C GLY A 49 -0.85 -9.55 5.14
N TYR A 50 -1.79 -8.89 5.81
CA TYR A 50 -3.22 -8.98 5.47
C TYR A 50 -3.55 -8.33 4.12
N ALA A 51 -3.19 -7.06 3.93
CA ALA A 51 -3.48 -6.32 2.71
C ALA A 51 -2.77 -6.95 1.50
N GLY A 52 -1.49 -7.32 1.67
CA GLY A 52 -0.70 -7.99 0.64
C GLY A 52 -1.28 -9.35 0.24
N PHE A 53 -1.66 -10.19 1.21
CA PHE A 53 -2.35 -11.45 0.92
C PHE A 53 -3.69 -11.23 0.23
N GLY A 54 -4.47 -10.22 0.65
CA GLY A 54 -5.72 -9.84 0.00
C GLY A 54 -5.53 -9.46 -1.47
N SER A 55 -4.46 -8.73 -1.79
CA SER A 55 -4.09 -8.38 -3.16
C SER A 55 -3.65 -9.59 -3.97
N LEU A 56 -2.88 -10.52 -3.41
CA LEU A 56 -2.55 -11.78 -4.09
C LEU A 56 -3.80 -12.61 -4.38
N LEU A 57 -4.72 -12.69 -3.42
CA LEU A 57 -5.99 -13.39 -3.60
C LEU A 57 -6.81 -12.76 -4.73
N PHE A 58 -6.79 -11.42 -4.84
CA PHE A 58 -7.46 -10.72 -5.95
C PHE A 58 -6.91 -11.16 -7.30
N VAL A 59 -5.59 -11.16 -7.46
CA VAL A 59 -4.92 -11.54 -8.71
C VAL A 59 -5.28 -12.97 -9.12
N VAL A 60 -5.38 -13.89 -8.17
CA VAL A 60 -5.66 -15.31 -8.44
C VAL A 60 -7.15 -15.58 -8.68
N THR A 61 -8.03 -14.91 -7.95
CA THR A 61 -9.46 -15.29 -7.88
C THR A 61 -10.41 -14.27 -8.50
N GLY A 62 -9.96 -13.03 -8.75
CA GLY A 62 -10.81 -11.91 -9.12
C GLY A 62 -11.81 -11.47 -8.03
N ASN A 63 -11.77 -12.08 -6.83
CA ASN A 63 -12.79 -11.85 -5.80
C ASN A 63 -12.53 -10.56 -5.03
N PHE A 64 -12.96 -9.44 -5.62
CA PHE A 64 -12.77 -8.11 -5.07
C PHE A 64 -13.37 -7.92 -3.67
N LYS A 65 -14.54 -8.52 -3.39
CA LYS A 65 -15.20 -8.44 -2.08
C LYS A 65 -14.33 -9.07 -0.98
N THR A 66 -13.72 -10.21 -1.26
CA THR A 66 -12.84 -10.87 -0.28
C THR A 66 -11.55 -10.08 -0.10
N THR A 67 -11.00 -9.53 -1.18
CA THR A 67 -9.83 -8.64 -1.12
C THR A 67 -10.08 -7.42 -0.24
N LEU A 68 -11.21 -6.74 -0.39
CA LEU A 68 -11.56 -5.60 0.45
C LEU A 68 -11.57 -5.97 1.94
N ARG A 69 -12.12 -7.13 2.31
CA ARG A 69 -12.12 -7.59 3.71
C ARG A 69 -10.71 -7.76 4.28
N TYR A 70 -9.75 -8.20 3.48
CA TYR A 70 -8.35 -8.29 3.91
C TYR A 70 -7.69 -6.91 4.06
N TRP A 71 -8.05 -5.96 3.21
CA TRP A 71 -7.58 -4.58 3.34
C TRP A 71 -8.21 -3.85 4.53
N ASP A 72 -9.49 -4.09 4.82
CA ASP A 72 -10.15 -3.60 6.03
C ASP A 72 -9.51 -4.19 7.29
N LEU A 73 -9.09 -5.46 7.23
CA LEU A 73 -8.32 -6.08 8.30
C LEU A 73 -6.95 -5.41 8.48
N GLY A 74 -6.25 -5.07 7.38
CA GLY A 74 -5.01 -4.30 7.45
C GLY A 74 -5.21 -2.92 8.10
N GLU A 75 -6.28 -2.21 7.75
CA GLU A 75 -6.65 -0.94 8.36
C GLU A 75 -6.98 -1.09 9.85
N TYR A 76 -7.71 -2.15 10.21
CA TYR A 76 -7.99 -2.49 11.60
C TYR A 76 -6.70 -2.67 12.41
N ILE A 77 -5.70 -3.38 11.86
CA ILE A 77 -4.39 -3.54 12.50
C ILE A 77 -3.72 -2.19 12.76
N ILE A 78 -3.68 -1.29 11.77
CA ILE A 78 -3.08 0.03 11.94
C ILE A 78 -3.76 0.78 13.09
N ARG A 79 -5.09 0.74 13.15
CA ARG A 79 -5.88 1.42 14.17
C ARG A 79 -5.63 0.88 15.58
N ILE A 80 -5.67 -0.43 15.79
CA ILE A 80 -5.53 -1.01 17.14
C ILE A 80 -4.12 -0.86 17.71
N PHE A 81 -3.10 -0.72 16.85
CA PHE A 81 -1.73 -0.46 17.25
C PHE A 81 -1.37 1.03 17.28
N ASN A 82 -2.33 1.92 17.00
CA ASN A 82 -2.13 3.36 16.89
C ASN A 82 -0.93 3.71 15.98
N ALA A 83 -0.84 2.99 14.86
CA ALA A 83 0.33 2.96 13.98
C ALA A 83 0.26 4.01 12.87
N ASP A 84 -0.04 5.26 13.21
CA ASP A 84 -0.22 6.32 12.21
C ASP A 84 1.02 6.54 11.33
N ARG A 85 2.21 6.25 11.85
CA ARG A 85 3.49 6.34 11.12
C ARG A 85 3.56 5.50 9.83
N ILE A 86 2.74 4.45 9.71
CA ILE A 86 2.68 3.58 8.52
C ILE A 86 1.38 3.76 7.74
N ARG A 87 0.50 4.69 8.16
CA ARG A 87 -0.80 4.94 7.52
C ARG A 87 -0.65 5.38 6.08
N GLY A 88 0.33 6.24 5.78
CA GLY A 88 0.61 6.67 4.41
C GLY A 88 0.93 5.51 3.47
N ARG A 89 1.69 4.50 3.93
CA ARG A 89 1.99 3.28 3.16
C ARG A 89 0.73 2.48 2.82
N TYR A 90 -0.17 2.36 3.80
CA TYR A 90 -1.47 1.71 3.59
C TYR A 90 -2.32 2.45 2.56
N LEU A 91 -2.44 3.78 2.72
CA LEU A 91 -3.24 4.62 1.82
C LEU A 91 -2.72 4.51 0.39
N PHE A 92 -1.41 4.70 0.19
CA PHE A 92 -0.78 4.53 -1.12
C PHE A 92 -1.09 3.16 -1.74
N GLY A 93 -0.89 2.08 -0.97
CA GLY A 93 -1.15 0.73 -1.45
C GLY A 93 -2.62 0.51 -1.84
N LYS A 94 -3.56 1.03 -1.05
CA LYS A 94 -5.00 0.90 -1.30
C LYS A 94 -5.42 1.66 -2.55
N ASN A 95 -4.93 2.89 -2.69
CA ASN A 95 -5.16 3.73 -3.85
C ASN A 95 -4.70 3.05 -5.14
N MET A 96 -3.46 2.54 -5.12
CA MET A 96 -2.81 1.92 -6.27
C MET A 96 -3.41 0.57 -6.65
N LEU A 97 -3.85 -0.23 -5.68
CA LEU A 97 -4.25 -1.62 -5.93
C LEU A 97 -5.76 -1.83 -5.98
N LEU A 98 -6.56 -0.94 -5.39
CA LEU A 98 -7.99 -1.17 -5.20
C LEU A 98 -8.87 0.01 -5.57
N ASP A 99 -8.56 1.22 -5.09
CA ASP A 99 -9.51 2.31 -5.22
C ASP A 99 -9.66 2.79 -6.67
N PHE A 100 -8.69 2.52 -7.54
CA PHE A 100 -8.84 2.77 -8.98
C PHE A 100 -9.95 1.96 -9.66
N TYR A 101 -10.37 0.83 -9.08
CA TYR A 101 -11.55 0.08 -9.54
C TYR A 101 -12.87 0.69 -9.08
N ARG A 102 -12.84 1.66 -8.16
CA ARG A 102 -14.02 2.14 -7.41
C ARG A 102 -14.24 3.64 -7.52
N GLN A 103 -13.20 4.40 -7.85
CA GLN A 103 -13.21 5.85 -7.83
C GLN A 103 -12.68 6.38 -9.17
N PRO A 104 -13.19 7.52 -9.65
CA PRO A 104 -12.59 8.22 -10.78
C PRO A 104 -11.19 8.73 -10.44
N PHE A 105 -10.33 8.88 -11.45
CA PHE A 105 -8.94 9.34 -11.26
C PHE A 105 -8.85 10.71 -10.57
N SER A 106 -9.78 11.62 -10.82
CA SER A 106 -9.86 12.92 -10.15
C SER A 106 -9.98 12.81 -8.62
N LYS A 107 -10.60 11.75 -8.12
CA LYS A 107 -10.64 11.48 -6.68
C LYS A 107 -9.40 10.75 -6.19
N LEU A 108 -8.77 9.92 -7.02
CA LEU A 108 -7.51 9.25 -6.67
C LEU A 108 -6.36 10.23 -6.46
N VAL A 109 -6.37 11.37 -7.16
CA VAL A 109 -5.48 12.51 -6.89
C VAL A 109 -5.52 12.91 -5.42
N LEU A 110 -6.71 13.24 -4.91
CA LEU A 110 -6.90 13.67 -3.52
C LEU A 110 -6.51 12.58 -2.51
N LEU A 111 -6.78 11.31 -2.84
CA LEU A 111 -6.37 10.18 -2.00
C LEU A 111 -4.85 9.99 -2.01
N ALA A 112 -4.18 10.27 -3.12
CA ALA A 112 -2.72 10.21 -3.22
C ALA A 112 -2.07 11.35 -2.42
N ASP A 113 -2.67 12.54 -2.40
CA ASP A 113 -2.26 13.63 -1.51
C ASP A 113 -2.36 13.23 -0.05
N GLU A 114 -3.47 12.65 0.39
CA GLU A 114 -3.61 12.16 1.76
C GLU A 114 -2.50 11.15 2.12
N ALA A 115 -2.19 10.23 1.19
CA ALA A 115 -1.11 9.27 1.37
C ALA A 115 0.26 9.96 1.45
N TYR A 116 0.51 10.98 0.62
CA TYR A 116 1.73 11.78 0.61
C TYR A 116 1.91 12.55 1.92
N GLU A 117 0.90 13.31 2.33
CA GLU A 117 0.91 14.12 3.55
C GLU A 117 1.18 13.25 4.79
N LYS A 118 0.52 12.08 4.88
CA LYS A 118 0.78 11.13 5.97
C LYS A 118 2.20 10.59 5.95
N CYS A 119 2.79 10.32 4.79
CA CYS A 119 4.18 9.89 4.71
C CYS A 119 5.13 11.01 5.17
N ILE A 120 4.93 12.24 4.68
CA ILE A 120 5.77 13.41 5.04
C ILE A 120 5.68 13.71 6.54
N GLN A 121 4.47 13.66 7.13
CA GLN A 121 4.25 13.89 8.56
C GLN A 121 5.17 13.05 9.46
N TYR A 122 5.53 11.83 9.03
CA TYR A 122 6.36 10.90 9.80
C TYR A 122 7.76 10.69 9.20
N GLY A 123 8.17 11.50 8.23
CA GLY A 123 9.50 11.40 7.60
C GLY A 123 9.70 10.18 6.71
N ASP A 124 8.62 9.60 6.18
CA ASP A 124 8.64 8.41 5.34
C ASP A 124 8.82 8.74 3.86
N TYR A 125 9.96 9.35 3.52
CA TYR A 125 10.19 9.96 2.21
C TYR A 125 10.10 8.98 1.03
N LEU A 126 10.45 7.70 1.24
CA LEU A 126 10.35 6.69 0.17
C LEU A 126 8.90 6.50 -0.26
N TRP A 127 7.98 6.37 0.70
CA TRP A 127 6.56 6.19 0.40
C TRP A 127 5.89 7.51 0.01
N ALA A 128 6.36 8.65 0.51
CA ALA A 128 5.95 9.95 0.01
C ALA A 128 6.26 10.10 -1.49
N ALA A 129 7.46 9.71 -1.94
CA ALA A 129 7.83 9.74 -3.35
C ALA A 129 6.94 8.83 -4.20
N PHE A 130 6.61 7.63 -3.71
CA PHE A 130 5.67 6.75 -4.40
C PHE A 130 4.26 7.33 -4.48
N SER A 131 3.75 7.94 -3.40
CA SER A 131 2.48 8.66 -3.41
C SER A 131 2.47 9.79 -4.43
N LEU A 132 3.57 10.55 -4.54
CA LEU A 132 3.69 11.63 -5.51
C LEU A 132 3.71 11.12 -6.96
N ILE A 133 4.40 10.01 -7.22
CA ILE A 133 4.37 9.34 -8.54
C ILE A 133 2.94 8.92 -8.88
N SER A 134 2.23 8.28 -7.94
CA SER A 134 0.82 7.92 -8.12
C SER A 134 -0.07 9.13 -8.35
N HIS A 135 0.14 10.21 -7.59
CA HIS A 135 -0.56 11.48 -7.76
C HIS A 135 -0.40 12.03 -9.19
N SER A 136 0.84 12.12 -9.71
CA SER A 136 1.07 12.58 -11.09
C SER A 136 0.41 11.67 -12.13
N ILE A 137 0.46 10.35 -11.93
CA ILE A 137 -0.22 9.39 -12.81
C ILE A 137 -1.75 9.61 -12.78
N TYR A 138 -2.34 9.78 -11.60
CA TYR A 138 -3.77 10.01 -11.47
C TYR A 138 -4.19 11.35 -12.07
N HIS A 139 -3.38 12.39 -11.91
CA HIS A 139 -3.61 13.68 -12.56
C HIS A 139 -3.64 13.53 -14.07
N LEU A 140 -2.65 12.86 -14.65
CA LEU A 140 -2.59 12.61 -16.09
C LEU A 140 -3.85 11.91 -16.60
N TYR A 141 -4.32 10.87 -15.89
CA TYR A 141 -5.53 10.15 -16.27
C TYR A 141 -6.84 10.87 -15.94
N SER A 142 -6.81 11.87 -15.05
CA SER A 142 -7.97 12.73 -14.76
C SER A 142 -8.08 13.93 -15.69
N SER A 143 -7.03 14.23 -16.44
CA SER A 143 -6.95 15.41 -17.30
C SER A 143 -7.68 15.14 -18.62
N ASP A 144 -8.49 16.10 -19.06
CA ASP A 144 -9.20 16.02 -20.34
C ASP A 144 -8.26 16.25 -21.53
N THR A 145 -7.17 16.99 -21.32
CA THR A 145 -6.15 17.29 -22.33
C THR A 145 -4.74 17.30 -21.73
N SER A 146 -3.71 17.19 -22.58
CA SER A 146 -2.33 17.37 -22.14
C SER A 146 -2.04 18.76 -21.59
N GLU A 147 -2.73 19.80 -22.07
CA GLU A 147 -2.57 21.18 -21.58
C GLU A 147 -3.12 21.34 -20.16
N SER A 148 -4.32 20.78 -19.88
CA SER A 148 -4.91 20.78 -18.53
C SER A 148 -4.05 20.07 -17.47
N TYR A 149 -3.15 19.18 -17.89
CA TYR A 149 -2.19 18.54 -16.98
C TYR A 149 -1.03 19.47 -16.60
N TYR A 150 -0.52 20.29 -17.52
CA TYR A 150 0.61 21.19 -17.27
C TYR A 150 0.24 22.43 -16.46
N GLU A 151 -1.03 22.87 -16.46
CA GLU A 151 -1.49 24.03 -15.68
C GLU A 151 -1.55 23.78 -14.17
N VAL A 152 -1.50 22.51 -13.74
CA VAL A 152 -1.68 22.09 -12.34
C VAL A 152 -0.35 21.72 -11.65
N LEU A 153 0.73 21.53 -12.43
CA LEU A 153 2.09 21.27 -11.93
C LEU A 153 2.83 22.57 -11.56
#